data_AF-A0A0F3Q3B2-F1
#
_entry.id   AF-A0A0F3Q3B2-F1
#
_cell.length_a   1.000
_cell.length_b   1.000
_cell.length_c   1.000
_cell.angle_alpha   90.00
_cell.angle_beta   90.00
_cell.angle_gamma   90.00
#
_symmetry.space_group_name_H-M   'P 1'
#
loop_
_entity.id
_entity.type
_entity.pdbx_description
1 polymer ?
#
loop_
_entity_poly.entity_id
_entity_poly.type
_entity_poly.pdbx_seq_one_letter_code
_entity_poly.pdbx_strand_id
1 'polypeptide(L)' 'MGCLEKNDPMLELRLKLPEVIYGMISDGLTGINGRGGFYRTYHMRYGAMDQVIDLRSGLYRGLKKICFYMKAF' A
#
# COMPACT_ATOMS: atom_id res chain seq x y z
N MET A 1 8.92 -8.07 -25.97
CA MET A 1 8.45 -6.96 -25.10
C MET A 1 7.75 -5.97 -26.02
N GLY A 2 6.41 -5.93 -26.03
CA GLY A 2 5.67 -5.07 -26.95
C GLY A 2 5.82 -3.60 -26.54
N CYS A 3 6.29 -2.75 -27.46
CA CYS A 3 6.31 -1.32 -27.25
C CYS A 3 4.88 -0.78 -27.38
N LEU A 4 4.36 -0.17 -26.31
CA LEU A 4 3.10 0.58 -26.38
C LEU A 4 3.26 1.73 -27.38
N GLU A 5 2.21 2.03 -28.14
CA GLU A 5 2.23 3.14 -29.09
C GLU A 5 2.50 4.47 -28.37
N LYS A 6 3.12 5.43 -29.05
CA LYS A 6 3.60 6.68 -28.44
C LYS A 6 2.49 7.51 -27.77
N ASN A 7 1.23 7.27 -28.12
CA ASN A 7 0.03 7.94 -27.58
C ASN A 7 -0.82 7.01 -26.71
N ASP A 8 -0.27 5.89 -26.22
CA ASP A 8 -1.01 4.98 -25.37
C ASP A 8 -1.36 5.67 -24.03
N PRO A 9 -2.64 5.70 -23.62
CA PRO A 9 -3.06 6.28 -22.35
C PRO A 9 -2.31 5.72 -21.12
N MET A 10 -1.82 4.48 -21.18
CA MET A 10 -1.00 3.89 -20.11
C MET A 10 0.38 4.54 -20.00
N LEU A 11 0.97 5.03 -21.09
CA LEU A 11 2.23 5.79 -21.06
C LEU A 11 2.03 7.14 -20.37
N GLU A 12 0.92 7.83 -20.66
CA GLU A 12 0.61 9.09 -19.97
C GLU A 12 0.35 8.89 -18.48
N LEU A 13 -0.36 7.82 -18.11
CA LEU A 13 -0.60 7.47 -16.71
C LEU A 13 0.69 7.09 -15.98
N ARG A 14 1.67 6.51 -16.69
CA ARG A 14 3.01 6.21 -16.13
C ARG A 14 3.79 7.43 -15.69
N LEU A 15 3.58 8.56 -16.34
CA LEU A 15 4.17 9.82 -15.90
C LEU A 15 3.45 10.43 -14.69
N LYS A 16 2.19 10.03 -14.44
CA LYS A 16 1.33 10.58 -13.38
C LYS A 16 1.33 9.75 -12.10
N LEU A 17 1.61 8.45 -12.21
CA LEU A 17 1.55 7.52 -11.08
C LEU A 17 2.92 7.38 -10.40
N PRO A 18 2.99 7.48 -9.06
CA PRO A 18 4.20 7.18 -8.31
C PRO A 18 4.70 5.75 -8.55
N GLU A 19 6.01 5.55 -8.59
CA GLU A 19 6.63 4.20 -8.80
C GLU A 19 6.12 3.16 -7.80
N VAL A 20 5.83 3.57 -6.56
CA VAL A 20 5.25 2.69 -5.54
C VAL A 20 3.95 2.01 -6.01
N ILE A 21 3.11 2.70 -6.81
CA ILE A 21 1.86 2.14 -7.31
C ILE A 21 2.13 0.99 -8.28
N TYR A 22 3.17 1.11 -9.12
CA TYR A 22 3.57 0.03 -10.01
C TYR A 22 4.10 -1.18 -9.25
N GLY A 23 4.91 -0.95 -8.21
CA GLY A 23 5.34 -2.02 -7.31
C GLY A 23 4.16 -2.73 -6.67
N MET A 24 3.18 -1.98 -6.15
CA MET A 24 1.96 -2.55 -5.58
C MET A 24 1.19 -3.42 -6.56
N ILE A 25 0.99 -2.95 -7.80
CA ILE A 25 0.28 -3.72 -8.84
C ILE A 25 1.05 -5.00 -9.20
N SER A 26 2.38 -4.89 -9.39
CA SER A 26 3.25 -6.03 -9.71
C SER A 26 3.22 -7.11 -8.61
N ASP A 27 3.18 -6.68 -7.35
CA ASP A 27 3.14 -7.58 -6.19
C ASP A 27 1.72 -8.10 -5.88
N GLY A 28 0.72 -7.67 -6.65
CA GLY A 28 -0.69 -8.03 -6.44
C GLY A 28 -1.32 -7.39 -5.19
N LEU A 29 -0.74 -6.31 -4.69
CA LEU A 29 -1.21 -5.51 -3.56
C LEU A 29 -2.28 -4.50 -4.02
N THR A 30 -3.40 -5.01 -4.52
CA THR A 30 -4.47 -4.21 -5.13
C THR A 30 -5.71 -4.06 -4.23
N GLY A 31 -5.65 -4.53 -2.99
CA GLY A 31 -6.78 -4.57 -2.05
C GLY A 31 -7.74 -5.75 -2.30
N ILE A 32 -7.66 -6.39 -3.46
CA ILE A 32 -8.44 -7.57 -3.82
C ILE A 32 -7.87 -8.81 -3.11
N ASN A 33 -8.76 -9.68 -2.58
CA ASN A 33 -8.43 -10.95 -1.94
C ASN A 33 -7.55 -10.89 -0.68
N GLY A 34 -7.59 -9.78 0.07
CA GLY A 34 -6.99 -9.71 1.42
C GLY A 34 -5.46 -9.72 1.46
N ARG A 35 -4.77 -9.66 0.31
CA ARG A 35 -3.29 -9.55 0.26
C ARG A 35 -2.78 -8.17 0.69
N GLY A 36 -3.68 -7.19 0.77
CA GLY A 36 -3.38 -5.80 1.11
C GLY A 36 -3.46 -4.87 -0.10
N GLY A 37 -3.38 -3.57 0.17
CA GLY A 37 -3.31 -2.48 -0.81
C GLY A 37 -2.65 -1.28 -0.15
N PHE A 38 -3.24 -0.10 -0.19
CA PHE A 38 -2.73 1.02 0.62
C PHE A 38 -2.69 0.71 2.12
N TYR A 39 -3.60 -0.16 2.55
CA TYR A 39 -3.68 -0.70 3.90
C TYR A 39 -3.62 -2.23 3.88
N ARG A 40 -3.12 -2.82 4.96
CA ARG A 40 -3.21 -4.27 5.19
C ARG A 40 -3.21 -4.57 6.69
N THR A 41 -3.74 -5.73 7.06
CA THR A 41 -3.58 -6.29 8.39
C THR A 41 -2.51 -7.38 8.33
N TYR A 42 -1.42 -7.20 9.06
CA TYR A 42 -0.32 -8.17 9.12
C TYR A 42 -0.45 -9.05 10.36
N HIS A 43 -0.68 -10.35 10.14
CA HIS A 43 -0.78 -11.34 11.22
C HIS A 43 0.62 -11.74 11.73
N MET A 44 0.83 -11.55 13.02
CA MET A 44 2.04 -11.92 13.75
C MET A 44 1.73 -13.07 14.71
N ARG A 45 2.78 -13.67 15.29
CA ARG A 45 2.65 -14.77 16.25
C ARG A 45 1.73 -14.46 17.45
N TYR A 46 1.63 -13.18 17.85
CA TYR A 46 0.87 -12.74 19.03
C TYR A 46 -0.21 -11.70 18.71
N GLY A 47 -0.77 -11.71 17.51
CA GLY A 47 -1.87 -10.83 17.14
C GLY A 47 -1.78 -10.31 15.72
N ALA A 48 -2.43 -9.19 15.45
CA ALA A 48 -2.40 -8.55 14.15
C ALA A 48 -2.06 -7.06 14.30
N MET A 49 -1.39 -6.50 13.31
CA MET A 49 -1.12 -5.07 13.23
C MET A 49 -1.56 -4.52 11.89
N ASP A 50 -2.35 -3.46 11.97
CA ASP A 50 -2.73 -2.70 10.79
C ASP A 50 -1.55 -1.86 10.32
N GLN A 51 -1.33 -1.88 9.02
CA GLN A 51 -0.21 -1.23 8.37
C GLN A 51 -0.71 -0.37 7.22
N VAL A 52 -0.02 0.75 7.00
CA VAL A 52 -0.21 1.64 5.84
C VAL A 52 1.08 1.70 5.03
N ILE A 53 0.97 1.74 3.71
CA ILE A 53 2.14 1.89 2.85
C ILE A 53 2.65 3.34 2.87
N ASP A 54 3.96 3.51 3.02
CA ASP A 54 4.62 4.80 2.82
C ASP A 54 4.86 5.00 1.32
N LEU A 55 4.15 5.94 0.70
CA LEU A 55 4.22 6.18 -0.74
C LEU A 55 5.59 6.67 -1.22
N ARG A 56 6.46 7.13 -0.30
CA ARG A 56 7.82 7.55 -0.64
C ARG A 56 8.79 6.37 -0.71
N SER A 57 8.65 5.39 0.19
CA SER A 57 9.58 4.25 0.28
C SER A 57 9.02 2.94 -0.29
N GLY A 58 7.70 2.85 -0.48
CA GLY A 58 7.01 1.61 -0.81
C GLY A 58 6.91 0.61 0.34
N LEU A 59 7.37 0.96 1.54
CA LEU A 59 7.37 0.07 2.70
C LEU A 59 6.14 0.27 3.57
N TYR A 60 5.60 -0.83 4.10
CA TYR A 60 4.52 -0.77 5.08
C TYR A 60 5.02 -0.36 6.47
N ARG A 61 4.28 0.54 7.11
CA ARG A 61 4.52 1.00 8.48
C ARG A 61 3.33 0.64 9.37
N GLY A 62 3.61 0.21 10.59
CA GLY A 62 2.57 -0.08 11.58
C GLY A 62 1.84 1.17 12.03
N LEU A 63 0.52 1.09 12.11
CA LEU A 63 -0.30 2.09 12.77
C LEU A 63 -0.11 1.95 14.29
N LYS A 64 0.49 2.96 14.92
CA LYS A 64 0.49 3.04 16.38
C LYS A 64 -0.95 3.31 16.83
N LYS A 65 -1.55 2.37 17.56
CA LYS A 65 -2.80 2.66 18.29
C LYS A 65 -2.49 3.75 19.32
N ILE A 66 -3.11 4.92 19.18
CA ILE A 66 -3.13 5.92 20.24
C ILE A 66 -4.03 5.34 21.34
N CYS A 67 -3.43 4.80 22.39
CA CYS A 67 -4.16 4.36 23.56
C CYS A 67 -4.42 5.59 24.43
N PHE A 68 -5.59 6.22 24.28
CA PHE A 68 -6.04 7.22 25.25
C PHE A 68 -6.34 6.49 26.57
N TYR A 69 -5.45 6.59 27.55
CA TYR A 69 -5.80 6.28 28.92
C TYR A 69 -6.78 7.36 29.41
N MET A 70 -8.09 7.08 29.34
CA MET A 70 -9.06 7.81 30.14
C MET A 70 -8.83 7.42 31.60
N LYS A 71 -8.11 8.25 32.36
CA LYS A 71 -8.23 8.25 33.81
C LYS A 71 -9.64 8.76 34.13
N ALA A 72 -10.51 7.88 34.58
CA ALA A 72 -11.69 8.30 35.32
C ALA A 72 -11.20 8.96 36.62
N PHE A 73 -11.58 10.22 36.82
CA PHE A 73 -11.49 10.90 38.11
C PHE A 73 -12.69 10.52 38.97
#